data_AF-A0A174MEX3-F1
#
_entry.id   AF-A0A174MEX3-F1
#
_cell.length_a   1.000
_cell.length_b   1.000
_cell.length_c   1.000
_cell.angle_alpha   90.00
_cell.angle_beta   90.00
_cell.angle_gamma   90.00
#
_symmetry.space_group_name_H-M   'P 1'
#
loop_
_entity.id
_entity.type
_entity.pdbx_description
1 polymer ?
#
loop_
_entity_poly.entity_id
_entity_poly.type
_entity_poly.pdbx_seq_one_letter_code
_entity_poly.pdbx_strand_id
1 'polypeptide(L)'
;MKKYCIFLCLFIILLLCGCSEDSDESKSANGYCPFQLEGKTLLLRNNDATIKLSAEHFKSGVVVNNVTVDYEKYPPSYSYVITNKNQAAYYLEATKKTYIPYYGTYNYGTFKFDIDLVFISEIAGTYSGVQTNANNKKTTITGTFTIK
;
A
#
# COMPACT_ATOMS: atom_id res chain seq x y z
N MET A 1 -16.98 -64.74 41.31
CA MET A 1 -18.16 -63.87 41.11
C MET A 1 -18.28 -63.53 39.64
N LYS A 2 -19.50 -63.63 39.10
CA LYS A 2 -19.85 -63.45 37.67
C LYS A 2 -19.50 -62.04 37.17
N LYS A 3 -19.07 -61.93 35.90
CA LYS A 3 -19.80 -61.20 34.86
C LYS A 3 -19.30 -61.57 33.46
N TYR A 4 -20.27 -61.71 32.58
CA TYR A 4 -20.21 -62.17 31.20
C TYR A 4 -19.92 -61.03 30.22
N CYS A 5 -19.42 -61.44 29.05
CA CYS A 5 -19.77 -61.01 27.68
C CYS A 5 -19.72 -59.54 27.26
N ILE A 6 -19.03 -59.32 26.13
CA ILE A 6 -19.47 -58.79 24.82
C ILE A 6 -18.14 -58.50 24.08
N PHE A 7 -17.61 -59.28 23.12
CA PHE A 7 -18.08 -59.74 21.80
C PHE A 7 -18.53 -58.61 20.85
N LEU A 8 -17.61 -58.05 20.05
CA LEU A 8 -17.82 -57.68 18.63
C LEU A 8 -16.47 -57.25 18.01
N CYS A 9 -15.83 -58.10 17.20
CA CYS A 9 -15.84 -58.06 15.73
C CYS A 9 -15.15 -56.81 15.15
N LEU A 10 -13.86 -56.90 14.78
CA LEU A 10 -13.42 -57.05 13.38
C LEU A 10 -14.09 -56.05 12.42
N PHE A 11 -13.32 -55.14 11.83
CA PHE A 11 -13.15 -55.07 10.37
C PHE A 11 -12.00 -54.12 10.01
N ILE A 12 -11.00 -54.70 9.36
CA ILE A 12 -9.98 -54.06 8.53
C ILE A 12 -10.69 -53.30 7.40
N ILE A 13 -10.16 -52.15 6.96
CA ILE A 13 -10.02 -51.79 5.53
C ILE A 13 -9.06 -50.59 5.43
N LEU A 14 -7.88 -50.87 4.86
CA LEU A 14 -7.05 -49.92 4.14
C LEU A 14 -7.87 -49.37 2.96
N LEU A 15 -8.14 -48.07 2.94
CA LEU A 15 -8.53 -47.37 1.71
C LEU A 15 -7.40 -46.40 1.35
N LEU A 16 -6.54 -46.89 0.46
CA LEU A 16 -6.00 -46.06 -0.61
C LEU A 16 -7.18 -45.65 -1.50
N CYS A 17 -7.53 -44.37 -1.45
CA CYS A 17 -8.35 -43.67 -2.43
C CYS A 17 -7.83 -42.23 -2.36
N GLY A 18 -7.14 -41.71 -3.37
CA GLY A 18 -7.72 -41.44 -4.68
C GLY A 18 -7.93 -39.93 -4.75
N CYS A 19 -7.34 -39.28 -5.75
CA CYS A 19 -7.31 -37.83 -5.93
C CYS A 19 -8.64 -37.13 -5.58
N SER A 20 -8.55 -36.11 -4.72
CA SER A 20 -9.05 -34.81 -5.14
C SER A 20 -7.92 -33.83 -4.91
N GLU A 21 -7.32 -33.40 -6.03
CA GLU A 21 -6.98 -32.00 -6.13
C GLU A 21 -8.31 -31.27 -5.92
N ASP A 22 -8.56 -30.84 -4.67
CA ASP A 22 -9.41 -29.69 -4.47
C ASP A 22 -8.61 -28.51 -5.05
N SER A 23 -8.73 -28.38 -6.37
CA SER A 23 -8.44 -27.14 -7.07
C SER A 23 -9.43 -26.14 -6.51
N ASP A 24 -9.07 -25.52 -5.39
CA ASP A 24 -9.70 -24.31 -4.93
C ASP A 24 -9.43 -23.26 -6.00
N GLU A 25 -10.44 -23.14 -6.85
CA GLU A 25 -10.58 -22.14 -7.88
C GLU A 25 -10.30 -20.76 -7.29
N SER A 26 -9.44 -20.04 -7.99
CA SER A 26 -9.01 -18.68 -7.72
C SER A 26 -8.11 -18.51 -6.48
N LYS A 27 -6.82 -18.82 -6.68
CA LYS A 27 -5.81 -17.80 -6.34
C LYS A 27 -6.15 -16.56 -7.16
N SER A 28 -7.10 -15.78 -6.65
CA SER A 28 -7.36 -14.43 -7.08
C SER A 28 -6.01 -13.73 -7.11
N ALA A 29 -5.58 -13.32 -8.30
CA ALA A 29 -4.39 -12.51 -8.53
C ALA A 29 -4.56 -11.08 -7.95
N ASN A 30 -5.34 -10.94 -6.88
CA ASN A 30 -5.54 -9.71 -6.14
C ASN A 30 -4.52 -9.71 -5.01
N GLY A 31 -3.46 -8.90 -5.16
CA GLY A 31 -2.43 -8.71 -4.15
C GLY A 31 -3.03 -8.30 -2.80
N TYR A 32 -2.33 -8.59 -1.70
CA TYR A 32 -2.74 -8.15 -0.38
C TYR A 32 -2.14 -6.78 -0.06
N CYS A 33 -2.92 -5.92 0.59
CA CYS A 33 -2.38 -4.70 1.18
C CYS A 33 -1.39 -5.06 2.30
N PRO A 34 -0.18 -4.49 2.33
CA PRO A 34 0.67 -4.60 3.51
C PRO A 34 0.00 -3.92 4.71
N PHE A 35 0.17 -4.49 5.91
CA PHE A 35 -0.43 -3.92 7.13
C PHE A 35 -0.01 -2.46 7.39
N GLN A 36 1.24 -2.12 7.07
CA GLN A 36 1.78 -0.78 7.18
C GLN A 36 2.84 -0.49 6.12
N LEU A 37 3.16 0.80 5.97
CA LEU A 37 4.23 1.29 5.11
C LEU A 37 5.54 1.62 5.85
N GLU A 38 5.58 1.58 7.19
CA GLU A 38 6.81 1.84 7.95
C GLU A 38 7.98 0.98 7.44
N GLY A 39 9.11 1.63 7.18
CA GLY A 39 10.32 1.02 6.62
C GLY A 39 10.26 0.79 5.11
N LYS A 40 9.24 1.32 4.41
CA LYS A 40 9.04 1.12 2.98
C LYS A 40 8.96 2.43 2.21
N THR A 41 9.36 2.36 0.94
CA THR A 41 9.22 3.47 -0.01
C THR A 41 8.05 3.24 -0.94
N LEU A 42 7.05 4.13 -0.91
CA LEU A 42 6.00 4.20 -1.91
C LEU A 42 6.46 5.06 -3.09
N LEU A 43 6.56 4.44 -4.26
CA LEU A 43 6.89 5.11 -5.51
C LEU A 43 5.65 5.13 -6.42
N LEU A 44 5.09 6.30 -6.65
CA LEU A 44 4.01 6.52 -7.62
C LEU A 44 4.60 6.93 -8.97
N ARG A 45 4.08 6.35 -10.05
CA ARG A 45 4.41 6.71 -11.43
C ARG A 45 3.16 7.08 -12.20
N ASN A 46 3.27 8.13 -13.01
CA ASN A 46 2.24 8.46 -14.00
C ASN A 46 2.16 7.34 -15.07
N ASN A 47 1.13 7.39 -15.92
CA ASN A 47 0.94 6.43 -17.01
C ASN A 47 2.09 6.44 -18.04
N ASP A 48 2.82 7.55 -18.17
CA ASP A 48 4.03 7.67 -18.99
C ASP A 48 5.31 7.15 -18.27
N ALA A 49 5.14 6.46 -17.15
CA ALA A 49 6.17 5.93 -16.26
C ALA A 49 7.04 6.98 -15.55
N THR A 50 6.80 8.29 -15.71
CA THR A 50 7.54 9.31 -14.96
C THR A 50 7.20 9.27 -13.46
N ILE A 51 8.18 9.59 -12.60
CA ILE A 51 7.98 9.56 -11.14
C ILE A 51 7.06 10.72 -10.74
N LYS A 52 5.96 10.38 -10.10
CA LYS A 52 4.98 11.34 -9.56
C LYS A 52 5.26 11.68 -8.11
N LEU A 53 5.56 10.67 -7.30
CA LEU A 53 5.87 10.77 -5.88
C LEU A 53 6.86 9.66 -5.51
N SER A 54 7.85 9.98 -4.68
CA SER A 54 8.71 8.99 -4.01
C SER A 54 8.72 9.34 -2.53
N ALA A 55 8.09 8.51 -1.71
CA ALA A 55 7.87 8.75 -0.29
C ALA A 55 8.36 7.57 0.55
N GLU A 56 9.36 7.82 1.40
CA GLU A 56 9.92 6.84 2.34
C GLU A 56 9.29 7.03 3.72
N HIS A 57 8.75 5.96 4.29
CA HIS A 57 7.95 6.02 5.51
C HIS A 57 8.73 5.49 6.70
N PHE A 58 8.62 6.21 7.81
CA PHE A 58 9.25 5.90 9.08
C PHE A 58 8.20 5.96 10.18
N LYS A 59 8.50 5.35 11.32
CA LYS A 59 7.64 5.43 12.52
C LYS A 59 7.31 6.87 12.92
N SER A 60 8.24 7.79 12.67
CA SER A 60 8.16 9.21 13.04
C SER A 60 7.65 10.13 11.94
N GLY A 61 7.33 9.63 10.74
CA GLY A 61 6.86 10.47 9.64
C GLY A 61 7.22 9.95 8.25
N VAL A 62 7.35 10.87 7.29
CA VAL A 62 7.63 10.54 5.88
C VAL A 62 8.65 11.51 5.29
N VAL A 63 9.55 10.97 4.48
CA VAL A 63 10.52 11.73 3.68
C VAL A 63 10.08 11.71 2.22
N VAL A 64 10.02 12.88 1.58
CA VAL A 64 9.67 12.98 0.15
C VAL A 64 10.94 13.21 -0.65
N ASN A 65 11.29 12.24 -1.49
CA ASN A 65 12.59 12.15 -2.14
C ASN A 65 12.71 12.94 -3.45
N ASN A 66 11.58 13.31 -4.08
CA ASN A 66 11.56 13.99 -5.38
C ASN A 66 11.31 15.50 -5.31
N VAL A 67 11.26 16.09 -4.10
CA VAL A 67 11.15 17.54 -3.90
C VAL A 67 11.93 17.99 -2.66
N THR A 68 12.38 19.24 -2.65
CA THR A 68 12.98 19.85 -1.46
C THR A 68 11.89 20.26 -0.47
N VAL A 69 11.98 19.77 0.77
CA VAL A 69 11.06 20.05 1.88
C VAL A 69 11.84 20.66 3.04
N ASP A 70 11.20 21.59 3.74
CA ASP A 70 11.71 22.15 5.00
C ASP A 70 11.16 21.33 6.17
N TYR A 71 11.83 20.22 6.51
CA TYR A 71 11.32 19.24 7.48
C TYR A 71 11.18 19.81 8.90
N GLU A 72 11.99 20.82 9.25
CA GLU A 72 11.94 21.46 10.56
C GLU A 72 10.74 22.41 10.67
N LYS A 73 10.49 23.20 9.63
CA LYS A 73 9.41 24.20 9.64
C LYS A 73 8.04 23.62 9.26
N TYR A 74 8.02 22.69 8.31
CA TYR A 74 6.81 22.10 7.75
C TYR A 74 6.99 20.58 7.57
N PRO A 75 6.96 19.82 8.67
CA PRO A 75 7.12 18.37 8.62
C PRO A 75 5.99 17.73 7.79
N PRO A 76 6.32 16.87 6.80
CA PRO A 76 5.31 16.10 6.08
C PRO A 76 4.52 15.18 6.99
N SER A 77 3.30 14.87 6.56
CA SER A 77 2.45 13.87 7.20
C SER A 77 1.86 12.92 6.17
N TYR A 78 1.52 11.72 6.62
CA TYR A 78 0.83 10.73 5.81
C TYR A 78 -0.19 9.94 6.65
N SER A 79 -1.16 9.33 5.97
CA SER A 79 -2.00 8.28 6.55
C SER A 79 -2.17 7.15 5.55
N TYR A 80 -2.14 5.92 6.04
CA TYR A 80 -2.39 4.72 5.26
C TYR A 80 -3.45 3.89 5.98
N VAL A 81 -4.58 3.64 5.31
CA VAL A 81 -5.72 2.93 5.91
C VAL A 81 -6.18 1.84 4.95
N ILE A 82 -6.12 0.60 5.40
CA ILE A 82 -6.64 -0.54 4.63
C ILE A 82 -8.17 -0.43 4.61
N THR A 83 -8.73 -0.34 3.41
CA THR A 83 -10.18 -0.22 3.18
C THR A 83 -10.80 -1.54 2.72
N ASN A 84 -10.00 -2.42 2.11
CA ASN A 84 -10.37 -3.78 1.73
C ASN A 84 -9.11 -4.66 1.64
N LYS A 85 -9.26 -5.97 1.42
CA LYS A 85 -8.16 -6.95 1.33
C LYS A 85 -7.03 -6.52 0.38
N ASN A 86 -7.38 -5.90 -0.75
CA ASN A 86 -6.44 -5.42 -1.77
C ASN A 86 -6.58 -3.91 -2.05
N GLN A 87 -7.20 -3.14 -1.14
CA GLN A 87 -7.38 -1.70 -1.30
C GLN A 87 -6.96 -0.95 -0.03
N ALA A 88 -6.29 0.18 -0.21
CA ALA A 88 -5.97 1.10 0.88
C ALA A 88 -6.10 2.55 0.44
N ALA A 89 -6.62 3.39 1.32
CA ALA A 89 -6.57 4.84 1.17
C ALA A 89 -5.20 5.35 1.65
N TYR A 90 -4.61 6.25 0.88
CA TYR A 90 -3.33 6.88 1.17
C TYR A 90 -3.45 8.40 1.04
N TYR A 91 -3.12 9.08 2.12
CA TYR A 91 -2.99 10.53 2.16
C TYR A 91 -1.53 10.91 2.42
N LEU A 92 -1.02 11.93 1.73
CA LEU A 92 0.24 12.59 2.05
C LEU A 92 0.11 14.09 1.87
N GLU A 93 0.62 14.85 2.83
CA GLU A 93 0.75 16.30 2.78
C GLU A 93 2.19 16.71 3.02
N ALA A 94 2.73 17.55 2.15
CA ALA A 94 4.07 18.09 2.29
C ALA A 94 4.19 19.49 1.70
N THR A 95 5.12 20.28 2.23
CA THR A 95 5.38 21.65 1.78
C THR A 95 6.71 21.72 1.04
N LYS A 96 6.64 22.01 -0.26
CA LYS A 96 7.82 22.25 -1.10
C LYS A 96 8.44 23.60 -0.75
N LYS A 97 9.74 23.59 -0.47
CA LYS A 97 10.58 24.79 -0.31
C LYS A 97 11.23 25.10 -1.66
N THR A 98 11.01 26.31 -2.18
CA THR A 98 11.61 26.77 -3.45
C THR A 98 12.40 28.05 -3.19
N TYR A 99 13.69 28.05 -3.50
CA TYR A 99 14.52 29.25 -3.40
C TYR A 99 14.21 30.20 -4.57
N ILE A 100 14.11 31.50 -4.28
CA ILE A 100 13.95 32.57 -5.27
C ILE A 100 15.24 33.40 -5.27
N PRO A 101 16.18 33.16 -6.22
CA PRO A 101 17.48 33.81 -6.22
C PRO A 101 17.42 35.34 -6.25
N TYR A 102 16.52 35.90 -7.06
CA TYR A 102 16.41 37.34 -7.26
C TYR A 102 16.09 38.11 -5.96
N TYR A 103 15.33 37.52 -5.05
CA TYR A 103 14.97 38.14 -3.76
C TYR A 103 15.76 37.57 -2.57
N GLY A 104 16.67 36.62 -2.80
CA GLY A 104 17.41 35.94 -1.73
C GLY A 104 16.52 35.24 -0.70
N THR A 105 15.32 34.78 -1.08
CA THR A 105 14.29 34.30 -0.15
C THR A 105 13.69 32.97 -0.58
N TYR A 106 12.88 32.35 0.28
CA TYR A 106 12.20 31.08 0.00
C TYR A 106 10.69 31.28 -0.12
N ASN A 107 10.10 30.58 -1.10
CA ASN A 107 8.67 30.38 -1.19
C ASN A 107 8.31 28.95 -0.76
N TYR A 108 7.12 28.81 -0.20
CA TYR A 108 6.59 27.58 0.37
C TYR A 108 5.26 27.24 -0.30
N GLY A 109 5.16 26.02 -0.83
CA GLY A 109 3.96 25.55 -1.52
C GLY A 109 3.55 24.17 -1.03
N THR A 110 2.40 24.08 -0.38
CA THR A 110 1.87 22.80 0.11
C THR A 110 1.20 22.01 -1.00
N PHE A 111 1.55 20.74 -1.13
CA PHE A 111 0.89 19.81 -2.02
C PHE A 111 0.36 18.63 -1.22
N LYS A 112 -0.74 18.05 -1.72
CA LYS A 112 -1.43 16.92 -1.09
C LYS A 112 -1.68 15.83 -2.13
N PHE A 113 -1.55 14.59 -1.69
CA PHE A 113 -1.98 13.40 -2.41
C PHE A 113 -3.07 12.74 -1.58
N ASP A 114 -4.24 12.56 -2.16
CA ASP A 114 -5.37 11.84 -1.57
C ASP A 114 -5.80 10.80 -2.59
N ILE A 115 -5.32 9.56 -2.41
CA ILE A 115 -5.40 8.51 -3.42
C ILE A 115 -5.82 7.18 -2.82
N ASP A 116 -6.51 6.39 -3.65
CA ASP A 116 -6.75 4.99 -3.42
C ASP A 116 -5.64 4.17 -4.10
N LEU A 117 -5.14 3.17 -3.38
CA LEU A 117 -4.18 2.19 -3.84
C LEU A 117 -4.91 0.86 -4.04
N VAL A 118 -4.84 0.30 -5.25
CA VAL A 118 -5.38 -1.03 -5.58
C VAL A 118 -4.23 -1.98 -5.86
N PHE A 119 -4.07 -2.98 -5.01
CA PHE A 119 -2.94 -3.91 -5.00
C PHE A 119 -3.17 -5.06 -5.98
N ILE A 120 -2.23 -5.26 -6.89
CA ILE A 120 -2.15 -6.45 -7.75
C ILE A 120 -1.13 -7.46 -7.22
N SER A 121 -0.18 -6.99 -6.41
CA SER A 121 0.72 -7.79 -5.57
C SER A 121 0.99 -7.03 -4.25
N GLU A 122 1.72 -7.62 -3.32
CA GLU A 122 2.08 -6.95 -2.05
C GLU A 122 2.96 -5.70 -2.25
N ILE A 123 3.65 -5.62 -3.40
CA ILE A 123 4.63 -4.57 -3.70
C ILE A 123 4.26 -3.71 -4.90
N ALA A 124 3.12 -3.93 -5.53
CA ALA A 124 2.74 -3.20 -6.73
C ALA A 124 1.23 -3.13 -6.94
N GLY A 125 0.82 -2.13 -7.73
CA GLY A 125 -0.59 -1.92 -8.05
C GLY A 125 -0.82 -0.68 -8.87
N THR A 126 -2.08 -0.27 -8.90
CA THR A 126 -2.52 0.98 -9.51
C THR A 126 -2.99 1.95 -8.44
N TYR A 127 -2.92 3.24 -8.75
CA TYR A 127 -3.53 4.25 -7.90
C TYR A 127 -4.44 5.17 -8.70
N SER A 128 -5.40 5.76 -8.01
CA SER A 128 -6.25 6.81 -8.53
C SER A 128 -6.66 7.75 -7.41
N GLY A 129 -6.81 9.03 -7.70
CA GLY A 129 -7.31 9.98 -6.72
C GLY A 129 -7.04 11.42 -7.11
N VAL A 130 -6.82 12.28 -6.13
CA VAL A 130 -6.65 13.72 -6.32
C VAL A 130 -5.29 14.16 -5.82
N GLN A 131 -4.58 14.91 -6.67
CA GLN A 131 -3.46 15.74 -6.24
C GLN A 131 -3.95 17.18 -6.07
N THR A 132 -3.63 17.80 -4.94
CA THR A 132 -3.72 19.27 -4.78
C THR A 132 -2.30 19.83 -4.87
N ASN A 133 -2.05 20.79 -5.76
CA ASN A 133 -0.73 21.43 -5.88
C ASN A 133 -0.58 22.68 -4.98
N ALA A 134 0.61 23.28 -4.99
CA ALA A 134 0.95 24.50 -4.24
C ALA A 134 0.02 25.70 -4.46
N ASN A 135 -0.73 25.74 -5.57
CA ASN A 135 -1.68 26.79 -5.89
C ASN A 135 -3.12 26.39 -5.54
N ASN A 136 -3.31 25.37 -4.70
CA ASN A 136 -4.60 24.76 -4.36
C ASN A 136 -5.38 24.21 -5.57
N LYS A 137 -4.72 24.02 -6.73
CA LYS A 137 -5.37 23.41 -7.89
C LYS A 137 -5.44 21.90 -7.67
N LYS A 138 -6.66 21.37 -7.72
CA LYS A 138 -6.95 19.94 -7.67
C LYS A 138 -6.85 19.33 -9.07
N THR A 139 -6.31 18.14 -9.17
CA THR A 139 -6.20 17.39 -10.43
C THR A 139 -6.36 15.92 -10.14
N THR A 140 -7.24 15.25 -10.89
CA THR A 140 -7.36 13.80 -10.84
C THR A 140 -6.07 13.18 -11.38
N ILE A 141 -5.49 12.27 -10.62
CA ILE A 141 -4.28 11.55 -10.98
C ILE A 141 -4.57 10.05 -10.98
N THR A 142 -3.97 9.35 -11.93
CA THR A 142 -3.96 7.88 -11.99
C THR A 142 -2.58 7.42 -12.38
N GLY A 143 -2.26 6.16 -12.09
CA GLY A 143 -0.98 5.59 -12.45
C GLY A 143 -0.73 4.25 -11.79
N THR A 144 0.55 3.89 -11.73
CA THR A 144 1.02 2.67 -11.07
C THR A 144 1.85 3.01 -9.85
N PHE A 145 1.90 2.10 -8.89
CA PHE A 145 2.78 2.23 -7.75
C PHE A 145 3.63 0.97 -7.54
N THR A 146 4.76 1.18 -6.88
CA THR A 146 5.57 0.10 -6.30
C THR A 146 5.93 0.43 -4.87
N ILE A 147 6.12 -0.60 -4.05
CA ILE A 147 6.61 -0.53 -2.68
C ILE A 147 7.95 -1.25 -2.63
N LYS A 148 8.96 -0.60 -2.06
CA LYS A 148 10.31 -1.14 -1.88
C LYS A 148 10.71 -1.16 -0.41
#